data_AF-A0A8B8F885-F1
#
_entry.id   AF-A0A8B8F885-F1
#
_cell.length_a   1.000
_cell.length_b   1.000
_cell.length_c   1.000
_cell.angle_alpha   90.00
_cell.angle_beta   90.00
_cell.angle_gamma   90.00
#
_symmetry.space_group_name_H-M   'P 1'
#
loop_
_entity.id
_entity.type
_entity.pdbx_description
1 polymer ?
#
loop_
_entity_poly.entity_id
_entity_poly.type
_entity_poly.pdbx_seq_one_letter_code
_entity_poly.pdbx_strand_id
1 'polypeptide(L)'
;LENLKIYFIDKLLICSQITYPLCTIASTPRLPEHCIEYVKLIQWPKENPFDSNIDTDDPAHISWIYEKSLERSDEFGIFGVNYRLVQGVIKNIIPAVASTNAVIAAACVTEAFKVATSCCPLLNNYAVFNDADGIYTYTYEAEKKEDCITCSSSTAKYLDIEDTNVRLEKVIELLAEHTQYQMKSPALTVEFEGKRKTLYIPNVPSIELKTRPNLKMTLEQLGIADGCKLLVADITNPRAFEIILKIKNNCDHME
;
A
#
# COMPACT_ATOMS: atom_id res chain seq x y z
N LEU A 1 23.13 13.90 13.10
CA LEU A 1 23.01 14.35 11.70
C LEU A 1 22.84 13.17 10.74
N GLU A 2 23.58 12.07 10.90
CA GLU A 2 23.39 10.83 10.11
C GLU A 2 22.02 10.16 10.33
N ASN A 3 21.57 10.05 11.59
CA ASN A 3 20.23 9.50 11.89
C ASN A 3 19.07 10.30 11.29
N LEU A 4 19.24 11.61 11.00
CA LEU A 4 18.18 12.39 10.33
C LEU A 4 18.16 12.13 8.82
N LYS A 5 19.30 11.78 8.20
CA LYS A 5 19.37 11.46 6.76
C LYS A 5 18.67 10.14 6.43
N ILE A 6 18.85 9.13 7.29
CA ILE A 6 18.25 7.79 7.09
C ILE A 6 16.72 7.86 7.14
N TYR A 7 16.15 8.57 8.12
CA TYR A 7 14.70 8.76 8.24
C TYR A 7 14.10 9.58 7.09
N PHE A 8 14.86 10.52 6.51
CA PHE A 8 14.40 11.32 5.37
C PHE A 8 14.35 10.50 4.07
N ILE A 9 15.32 9.61 3.84
CA ILE A 9 15.43 8.82 2.60
C ILE A 9 14.32 7.75 2.53
N ASP A 10 13.98 7.11 3.65
CA ASP A 10 12.98 6.04 3.69
C ASP A 10 11.55 6.49 3.34
N LYS A 11 11.18 7.73 3.69
CA LYS A 11 9.89 8.33 3.26
C LYS A 11 9.95 8.99 1.89
N LEU A 12 11.14 9.20 1.32
CA LEU A 12 11.32 9.90 0.04
C LEU A 12 11.34 8.98 -1.18
N LEU A 13 11.71 7.70 -1.02
CA LEU A 13 11.93 6.80 -2.16
C LEU A 13 10.65 6.52 -2.96
N ILE A 14 9.50 6.48 -2.29
CA ILE A 14 8.19 6.30 -2.92
C ILE A 14 7.28 7.41 -2.40
N CYS A 15 6.77 8.25 -3.30
CA CYS A 15 5.80 9.28 -2.91
C CYS A 15 4.53 8.63 -2.36
N SER A 16 4.00 9.19 -1.27
CA SER A 16 2.73 8.74 -0.69
C SER A 16 1.62 8.83 -1.72
N GLN A 17 0.80 7.78 -1.82
CA GLN A 17 -0.39 7.79 -2.66
C GLN A 17 -1.35 8.88 -2.17
N ILE A 18 -1.85 9.69 -3.09
CA ILE A 18 -2.83 10.73 -2.78
C ILE A 18 -4.16 10.02 -2.53
N THR A 19 -4.65 10.08 -1.29
CA THR A 19 -5.96 9.55 -0.90
C THR A 19 -6.77 10.67 -0.27
N TYR A 20 -8.03 10.81 -0.71
CA TYR A 20 -8.94 11.82 -0.18
C TYR A 20 -9.81 11.21 0.92
N PRO A 21 -9.96 11.85 2.09
CA PRO A 21 -10.84 11.35 3.15
C PRO A 21 -12.31 11.30 2.70
N LEU A 22 -13.02 10.21 3.04
CA LEU A 22 -14.40 10.01 2.62
C LEU A 22 -15.36 11.12 3.11
N CYS A 23 -15.14 11.65 4.31
CA CYS A 23 -15.93 12.76 4.85
C CYS A 23 -15.79 14.05 4.02
N THR A 24 -14.60 14.32 3.48
CA THR A 24 -14.32 15.46 2.60
C THR A 24 -14.97 15.24 1.24
N ILE A 25 -14.80 14.04 0.66
CA ILE A 25 -15.41 13.69 -0.63
C ILE A 25 -16.94 13.81 -0.55
N ALA A 26 -17.56 13.25 0.48
CA ALA A 26 -19.02 13.16 0.60
C ALA A 26 -19.68 14.50 0.95
N SER A 27 -19.16 15.21 1.96
CA SER A 27 -19.87 16.32 2.60
C SER A 27 -19.29 17.70 2.31
N THR A 28 -17.97 17.83 2.11
CA THR A 28 -17.29 19.13 1.99
C THR A 28 -16.19 19.13 0.92
N PRO A 29 -16.55 18.96 -0.37
CA PRO A 29 -15.58 19.06 -1.45
C PRO A 29 -14.98 20.47 -1.51
N ARG A 30 -13.71 20.56 -1.93
CA ARG A 30 -12.93 21.83 -1.97
C ARG A 30 -12.10 21.97 -3.24
N LEU A 31 -11.68 20.83 -3.81
CA LEU A 31 -10.91 20.73 -5.03
C LEU A 31 -11.76 20.03 -6.10
N PRO A 32 -11.57 20.32 -7.40
CA PRO A 32 -12.30 19.64 -8.47
C PRO A 32 -12.10 18.12 -8.46
N GLU A 33 -10.94 17.64 -8.00
CA GLU A 33 -10.64 16.21 -7.80
C GLU A 33 -11.59 15.56 -6.80
N HIS A 34 -12.05 16.28 -5.78
CA HIS A 34 -13.02 15.75 -4.80
C HIS A 34 -14.38 15.48 -5.43
N CYS A 35 -14.78 16.30 -6.40
CA CYS A 35 -16.04 16.09 -7.12
C CYS A 35 -15.96 14.82 -7.99
N ILE A 36 -14.84 14.62 -8.67
CA ILE A 36 -14.60 13.46 -9.53
C ILE A 36 -14.54 12.17 -8.69
N GLU A 37 -13.82 12.19 -7.58
CA GLU A 37 -13.69 11.03 -6.71
C GLU A 37 -15.03 10.68 -6.02
N TYR A 38 -15.89 11.67 -5.75
CA TYR A 38 -17.26 11.41 -5.29
C TYR A 38 -18.06 10.63 -6.32
N VAL A 39 -18.03 11.06 -7.58
CA VAL A 39 -18.78 10.38 -8.64
C VAL A 39 -18.30 8.95 -8.80
N LYS A 40 -16.98 8.74 -8.79
CA LYS A 40 -16.34 7.43 -8.88
C LYS A 40 -16.66 6.49 -7.70
N LEU A 41 -16.56 6.97 -6.46
CA LEU A 41 -16.68 6.11 -5.27
C LEU A 41 -18.12 5.98 -4.73
N ILE A 42 -18.95 7.00 -4.91
CA ILE A 42 -20.27 7.10 -4.26
C ILE A 42 -21.39 7.09 -5.29
N GLN A 43 -21.33 7.95 -6.32
CA GLN A 43 -22.45 8.12 -7.24
C GLN A 43 -22.58 6.96 -8.24
N TRP A 44 -21.46 6.49 -8.79
CA TRP A 44 -21.46 5.38 -9.74
C TRP A 44 -22.04 4.10 -9.15
N PRO A 45 -21.62 3.61 -7.95
CA PRO A 45 -22.23 2.42 -7.37
C PRO A 45 -23.70 2.62 -6.97
N LYS A 46 -24.13 3.85 -6.73
CA LYS A 46 -25.51 4.19 -6.32
C LYS A 46 -26.47 4.21 -7.50
N GLU A 47 -26.08 4.81 -8.61
CA GLU A 47 -26.93 4.97 -9.80
C GLU A 47 -26.75 3.81 -10.80
N ASN A 48 -25.63 3.10 -10.73
CA ASN A 48 -25.26 1.99 -11.61
C ASN A 48 -25.61 2.24 -13.09
N PRO A 49 -25.11 3.35 -13.69
CA PRO A 49 -25.61 3.87 -14.96
C PRO A 49 -25.51 2.90 -16.15
N PHE A 50 -24.56 1.96 -16.10
CA PHE A 50 -24.26 1.02 -17.20
C PHE A 50 -24.27 -0.45 -16.76
N ASP A 51 -24.87 -0.76 -15.60
CA ASP A 51 -24.88 -2.12 -15.01
C ASP A 51 -23.51 -2.82 -14.96
N SER A 52 -22.44 -2.02 -14.87
CA SER A 52 -21.06 -2.47 -14.97
C SER A 52 -20.14 -1.63 -14.08
N ASN A 53 -18.97 -2.19 -13.77
CA ASN A 53 -17.92 -1.45 -13.12
C ASN A 53 -17.39 -0.35 -14.04
N ILE A 54 -16.81 0.70 -13.46
CA ILE A 54 -16.20 1.80 -14.23
C ILE A 54 -15.10 1.24 -15.13
N ASP A 55 -15.40 1.16 -16.43
CA ASP A 55 -14.37 1.05 -17.46
C ASP A 55 -13.72 2.42 -17.66
N THR A 56 -12.42 2.50 -17.36
CA THR A 56 -11.68 3.75 -17.48
C THR A 56 -11.31 4.09 -18.92
N ASP A 57 -11.38 3.14 -19.85
CA ASP A 57 -11.03 3.33 -21.26
C ASP A 57 -12.25 3.59 -22.14
N ASP A 58 -13.47 3.34 -21.65
CA ASP A 58 -14.71 3.63 -22.36
C ASP A 58 -15.03 5.15 -22.34
N PRO A 59 -15.06 5.83 -23.50
CA PRO A 59 -15.44 7.25 -23.57
C PRO A 59 -16.83 7.55 -23.00
N ALA A 60 -17.79 6.63 -23.09
CA ALA A 60 -19.15 6.83 -22.57
C ALA A 60 -19.14 6.93 -21.04
N HIS A 61 -18.40 6.04 -20.36
CA HIS A 61 -18.23 6.06 -18.92
C HIS A 61 -17.55 7.35 -18.44
N ILE A 62 -16.47 7.76 -19.10
CA ILE A 62 -15.74 8.99 -18.75
C ILE A 62 -16.64 10.22 -18.96
N SER A 63 -17.43 10.24 -20.04
CA SER A 63 -18.34 11.35 -20.33
C SER A 63 -19.45 11.46 -19.27
N TRP A 64 -20.02 10.33 -18.85
CA TRP A 64 -20.99 10.31 -17.76
C TRP A 64 -20.37 10.82 -16.44
N ILE A 65 -19.16 10.36 -16.10
CA ILE A 65 -18.47 10.83 -14.89
C ILE A 65 -18.17 12.33 -14.97
N TYR A 66 -17.80 12.82 -16.16
CA TYR A 66 -17.55 14.24 -16.39
C TYR A 66 -18.81 15.09 -16.17
N GLU A 67 -19.95 14.70 -16.74
CA GLU A 67 -21.23 15.40 -16.57
C GLU A 67 -21.66 15.45 -15.10
N LYS A 68 -21.60 14.31 -14.39
CA LYS A 68 -21.92 14.25 -12.96
C LYS A 68 -20.95 15.03 -12.08
N SER A 69 -19.67 15.06 -12.46
CA SER A 69 -18.67 15.85 -11.74
C SER A 69 -18.92 17.35 -11.92
N LEU A 70 -19.40 17.78 -13.09
CA LEU A 70 -19.80 19.16 -13.35
C LEU A 70 -21.01 19.57 -12.51
N GLU A 71 -22.08 18.76 -12.52
CA GLU A 71 -23.28 18.99 -11.70
C GLU A 71 -22.90 19.21 -10.23
N ARG A 72 -22.07 18.31 -9.67
CA ARG A 72 -21.58 18.42 -8.30
C ARG A 72 -20.67 19.63 -8.10
N SER A 73 -19.83 19.98 -9.07
CA SER A 73 -18.97 21.15 -8.95
C SER A 73 -19.78 22.45 -8.92
N ASP A 74 -20.86 22.52 -9.68
CA ASP A 74 -21.77 23.68 -9.72
C ASP A 74 -22.55 23.82 -8.39
N GLU A 75 -22.98 22.70 -7.79
CA GLU A 75 -23.64 22.69 -6.47
C GLU A 75 -22.77 23.33 -5.36
N PHE A 76 -21.45 23.08 -5.40
CA PHE A 76 -20.51 23.59 -4.40
C PHE A 76 -19.73 24.83 -4.86
N GLY A 77 -19.98 25.34 -6.07
CA GLY A 77 -19.29 26.49 -6.64
C GLY A 77 -17.78 26.26 -6.87
N ILE A 78 -17.38 25.03 -7.20
CA ILE A 78 -15.98 24.65 -7.42
C ILE A 78 -15.68 24.72 -8.92
N PHE A 79 -14.66 25.48 -9.30
CA PHE A 79 -14.24 25.60 -10.70
C PHE A 79 -13.06 24.67 -11.02
N GLY A 80 -12.92 24.32 -12.30
CA GLY A 80 -11.73 23.60 -12.81
C GLY A 80 -11.97 22.15 -13.23
N VAL A 81 -13.18 21.62 -13.10
CA VAL A 81 -13.53 20.30 -13.65
C VAL A 81 -13.48 20.34 -15.18
N ASN A 82 -12.59 19.55 -15.76
CA ASN A 82 -12.44 19.41 -17.21
C ASN A 82 -12.20 17.94 -17.56
N TYR A 83 -12.49 17.56 -18.80
CA TYR A 83 -12.38 16.16 -19.25
C TYR A 83 -10.99 15.55 -19.02
N ARG A 84 -9.93 16.32 -19.22
CA ARG A 84 -8.54 15.88 -18.99
C ARG A 84 -8.27 15.60 -17.50
N LEU A 85 -8.78 16.43 -16.61
CA LEU A 85 -8.66 16.24 -15.16
C LEU A 85 -9.44 15.00 -14.73
N VAL A 86 -10.65 14.79 -15.26
CA VAL A 86 -11.44 13.57 -15.02
C VAL A 86 -10.67 12.33 -15.40
N GLN A 87 -10.09 12.28 -16.60
CA GLN A 87 -9.23 11.17 -17.03
C GLN A 87 -8.01 11.01 -16.12
N GLY A 88 -7.37 12.13 -15.74
CA GLY A 88 -6.22 12.16 -14.84
C GLY A 88 -6.51 11.50 -13.48
N VAL A 89 -7.64 11.88 -12.86
CA VAL A 89 -8.06 11.38 -11.54
C VAL A 89 -8.55 9.93 -11.61
N ILE A 90 -9.37 9.58 -12.61
CA ILE A 90 -9.92 8.22 -12.73
C ILE A 90 -8.82 7.19 -12.97
N LYS A 91 -7.90 7.49 -13.91
CA LYS A 91 -6.83 6.56 -14.30
C LYS A 91 -5.58 6.67 -13.44
N ASN A 92 -5.53 7.62 -12.50
CA ASN A 92 -4.30 8.00 -11.79
C ASN A 92 -3.12 8.23 -12.77
N ILE A 93 -3.34 9.04 -13.82
CA ILE A 93 -2.38 9.21 -14.92
C ILE A 93 -1.07 9.80 -14.38
N ILE A 94 0.03 9.09 -14.60
CA ILE A 94 1.39 9.61 -14.39
C ILE A 94 1.85 10.24 -15.73
N PRO A 95 2.15 11.55 -15.77
CA PRO A 95 2.69 12.17 -16.99
C PRO A 95 3.98 11.48 -17.43
N ALA A 96 4.08 11.17 -18.72
CA ALA A 96 5.22 10.46 -19.28
C ALA A 96 5.71 11.11 -20.58
N VAL A 97 7.03 11.18 -20.74
CA VAL A 97 7.70 11.68 -21.95
C VAL A 97 8.83 10.73 -22.37
N ALA A 98 9.12 10.67 -23.67
CA ALA A 98 10.08 9.72 -24.22
C ALA A 98 11.52 9.96 -23.74
N SER A 99 11.90 11.22 -23.49
CA SER A 99 13.25 11.60 -23.06
C SER A 99 13.64 10.98 -21.72
N THR A 100 12.79 11.12 -20.70
CA THR A 100 13.04 10.55 -19.36
C THR A 100 13.15 9.03 -19.41
N ASN A 101 12.26 8.36 -20.15
CA ASN A 101 12.31 6.91 -20.33
C ASN A 101 13.59 6.46 -21.06
N ALA A 102 14.04 7.22 -22.06
CA ALA A 102 15.28 6.93 -22.80
C ALA A 102 16.52 7.04 -21.89
N VAL A 103 16.60 8.08 -21.04
CA VAL A 103 17.72 8.27 -20.11
C VAL A 103 17.78 7.13 -19.09
N ILE A 104 16.66 6.79 -18.46
CA ILE A 104 16.61 5.70 -17.48
C ILE A 104 16.90 4.34 -18.14
N ALA A 105 16.32 4.06 -19.30
CA ALA A 105 16.59 2.82 -20.04
C ALA A 105 18.07 2.69 -20.43
N ALA A 106 18.69 3.79 -20.88
CA ALA A 106 20.12 3.80 -21.22
C ALA A 106 20.99 3.46 -20.00
N ALA A 107 20.68 4.01 -18.83
CA ALA A 107 21.38 3.68 -17.59
C ALA A 107 21.21 2.19 -17.21
N CYS A 108 19.98 1.66 -17.26
CA CYS A 108 19.70 0.26 -16.96
C CYS A 108 20.41 -0.71 -17.92
N VAL A 109 20.37 -0.45 -19.22
CA VAL A 109 21.03 -1.29 -20.24
C VAL A 109 22.54 -1.23 -20.07
N THR A 110 23.09 -0.07 -19.73
CA THR A 110 24.52 0.08 -19.41
C THR A 110 24.91 -0.79 -18.23
N GLU A 111 24.17 -0.73 -17.11
CA GLU A 111 24.46 -1.61 -15.95
C GLU A 111 24.29 -3.10 -16.29
N ALA A 112 23.27 -3.47 -17.05
CA ALA A 112 23.10 -4.85 -17.49
C ALA A 112 24.28 -5.34 -18.35
N PHE A 113 24.80 -4.49 -19.24
CA PHE A 113 25.98 -4.78 -20.04
C PHE A 113 27.23 -4.96 -19.18
N LYS A 114 27.43 -4.09 -18.16
CA LYS A 114 28.52 -4.21 -17.19
C LYS A 114 28.45 -5.52 -16.42
N VAL A 115 27.26 -5.92 -15.95
CA VAL A 115 27.05 -7.21 -15.27
C VAL A 115 27.42 -8.38 -16.18
N ALA A 116 26.98 -8.36 -17.44
CA ALA A 116 27.19 -9.47 -18.37
C ALA A 116 28.65 -9.63 -18.81
N THR A 117 29.39 -8.52 -18.93
CA THR A 117 30.74 -8.53 -19.51
C THR A 117 31.85 -8.35 -18.48
N SER A 118 31.50 -7.90 -17.26
CA SER A 118 32.47 -7.47 -16.24
C SER A 118 33.48 -6.44 -16.77
N CYS A 119 33.10 -5.63 -17.77
CA CYS A 119 34.00 -4.69 -18.42
C CYS A 119 34.40 -3.49 -17.53
N CYS A 120 33.58 -3.13 -16.54
CA CYS A 120 33.87 -2.08 -15.58
C CYS A 120 33.05 -2.25 -14.29
N PRO A 121 33.36 -1.49 -13.22
CA PRO A 121 32.60 -1.53 -11.97
C PRO A 121 31.13 -1.15 -12.15
N LEU A 122 30.29 -1.78 -11.33
CA LEU A 122 28.84 -1.57 -11.28
C LEU A 122 28.49 -0.29 -10.52
N LEU A 123 27.32 0.26 -10.80
CA LEU A 123 26.71 1.31 -9.99
C LEU A 123 26.40 0.79 -8.57
N ASN A 124 26.72 1.57 -7.54
CA ASN A 124 26.33 1.29 -6.15
C ASN A 124 24.84 1.57 -5.92
N ASN A 125 24.01 0.65 -6.40
CA ASN A 125 22.58 0.44 -6.16
C ASN A 125 21.55 1.53 -6.55
N TYR A 126 21.80 2.83 -6.40
CA TYR A 126 20.77 3.85 -6.62
C TYR A 126 21.26 5.09 -7.36
N ALA A 127 20.43 5.56 -8.30
CA ALA A 127 20.62 6.79 -9.04
C ALA A 127 19.28 7.52 -9.20
N VAL A 128 19.29 8.83 -8.98
CA VAL A 128 18.16 9.75 -9.21
C VAL A 128 18.48 10.60 -10.42
N PHE A 129 17.48 10.80 -11.28
CA PHE A 129 17.51 11.73 -12.41
C PHE A 129 16.37 12.74 -12.28
N ASN A 130 16.66 14.01 -12.49
CA ASN A 130 15.66 15.09 -12.53
C ASN A 130 16.06 16.11 -13.62
N ASP A 131 15.13 16.43 -14.51
CA ASP A 131 15.29 17.39 -15.60
C ASP A 131 14.33 18.58 -15.55
N ALA A 132 13.73 18.84 -14.37
CA ALA A 132 12.79 19.96 -14.19
C ALA A 132 13.48 21.34 -14.21
N ASP A 133 14.68 21.45 -13.65
CA ASP A 133 15.51 22.66 -13.68
C ASP A 133 16.96 22.29 -14.04
N GLY A 134 17.29 22.44 -15.32
CA GLY A 134 18.53 21.90 -15.88
C GLY A 134 18.54 20.37 -15.88
N ILE A 135 19.73 19.76 -15.81
CA ILE A 135 19.89 18.31 -15.71
C ILE A 135 20.61 18.01 -14.42
N TYR A 136 19.96 17.23 -13.55
CA TYR A 136 20.49 16.82 -12.26
C TYR A 136 20.49 15.29 -12.14
N THR A 137 21.63 14.74 -11.75
CA THR A 137 21.78 13.32 -11.43
C THR A 137 22.49 13.16 -10.10
N TYR A 138 21.99 12.26 -9.26
CA TYR A 138 22.58 11.96 -7.97
C TYR A 138 22.66 10.46 -7.73
N THR A 139 23.85 9.95 -7.47
CA THR A 139 24.11 8.54 -7.17
C THR A 139 24.51 8.41 -5.71
N TYR A 140 23.92 7.45 -5.02
CA TYR A 140 24.26 7.15 -3.63
C TYR A 140 24.01 5.68 -3.34
N GLU A 141 24.69 5.16 -2.32
CA GLU A 141 24.51 3.80 -1.86
C GLU A 141 23.39 3.76 -0.82
N ALA A 142 22.25 3.20 -1.20
CA ALA A 142 21.16 2.89 -0.28
C ALA A 142 21.57 1.76 0.68
N GLU A 143 21.43 1.99 1.98
CA GLU A 143 21.78 1.00 3.00
C GLU A 143 20.78 -0.16 3.02
N LYS A 144 21.30 -1.38 3.22
CA LYS A 144 20.46 -2.56 3.41
C LYS A 144 19.85 -2.53 4.81
N LYS A 145 18.52 -2.56 4.87
CA LYS A 145 17.79 -2.77 6.12
C LYS A 145 17.97 -4.20 6.63
N GLU A 146 18.58 -4.36 7.79
CA GLU A 146 18.79 -5.66 8.45
C GLU A 146 17.47 -6.32 8.89
N ASP A 147 16.43 -5.52 9.09
CA ASP A 147 15.08 -5.94 9.45
C ASP A 147 14.14 -6.05 8.23
N CYS A 148 14.63 -5.96 6.99
CA CYS A 148 13.81 -6.07 5.79
C CYS A 148 13.06 -7.41 5.69
N ILE A 149 11.72 -7.36 5.59
CA ILE A 149 10.84 -8.53 5.48
C ILE A 149 11.17 -9.45 4.28
N THR A 150 11.76 -8.89 3.23
CA THR A 150 11.97 -9.61 1.97
C THR A 150 13.39 -10.19 1.84
N CYS A 151 14.43 -9.42 2.19
CA CYS A 151 15.82 -9.78 1.91
C CYS A 151 16.71 -9.98 3.16
N SER A 152 16.17 -9.80 4.37
CA SER A 152 16.90 -10.14 5.59
C SER A 152 16.92 -11.66 5.78
N SER A 153 18.08 -12.21 6.15
CA SER A 153 18.20 -13.63 6.52
C SER A 153 17.64 -13.92 7.92
N SER A 154 17.34 -12.89 8.71
CA SER A 154 16.73 -13.02 10.04
C SER A 154 15.25 -13.41 9.89
N THR A 155 14.94 -14.66 10.24
CA THR A 155 13.60 -15.26 10.12
C THR A 155 12.60 -14.80 11.18
N ALA A 156 13.07 -14.26 12.30
CA ALA A 156 12.21 -13.83 13.39
C ALA A 156 11.87 -12.34 13.24
N LYS A 157 10.69 -12.04 12.68
CA LYS A 157 10.08 -10.71 12.79
C LYS A 157 9.21 -10.66 14.03
N TYR A 158 9.12 -9.51 14.66
CA TYR A 158 8.32 -9.32 15.86
C TYR A 158 7.20 -8.34 15.58
N LEU A 159 6.02 -8.64 16.12
CA LEU A 159 4.91 -7.70 16.20
C LEU A 159 4.57 -7.50 17.66
N ASP A 160 4.79 -6.29 18.14
CA ASP A 160 4.46 -5.92 19.51
C ASP A 160 2.96 -5.66 19.61
N ILE A 161 2.30 -6.36 20.53
CA ILE A 161 0.88 -6.23 20.84
C ILE A 161 0.74 -5.84 22.31
N GLU A 162 -0.14 -4.88 22.59
CA GLU A 162 -0.31 -4.34 23.94
C GLU A 162 -1.05 -5.28 24.90
N ASP A 163 -2.01 -6.08 24.41
CA ASP A 163 -2.82 -6.98 25.25
C ASP A 163 -3.32 -8.20 24.47
N THR A 164 -3.60 -9.30 25.18
CA THR A 164 -4.16 -10.54 24.63
C THR A 164 -5.68 -10.41 24.35
N ASN A 165 -6.33 -9.40 24.93
CA ASN A 165 -7.74 -9.06 24.64
C ASN A 165 -7.95 -8.38 23.28
N VAL A 166 -6.88 -8.11 22.54
CA VAL A 166 -6.96 -7.50 21.21
C VAL A 166 -7.70 -8.45 20.26
N ARG A 167 -8.57 -7.87 19.41
CA ARG A 167 -9.28 -8.62 18.37
C ARG A 167 -8.37 -8.90 17.19
N LEU A 168 -8.60 -10.01 16.50
CA LEU A 168 -7.86 -10.36 15.29
C LEU A 168 -7.95 -9.26 14.21
N GLU A 169 -9.09 -8.57 14.12
CA GLU A 169 -9.28 -7.40 13.24
C GLU A 169 -8.22 -6.31 13.48
N LYS A 170 -7.89 -6.01 14.73
CA LYS A 170 -6.89 -5.00 15.06
C LYS A 170 -5.47 -5.43 14.68
N VAL A 171 -5.16 -6.73 14.73
CA VAL A 171 -3.88 -7.26 14.26
C VAL A 171 -3.74 -7.09 12.75
N ILE A 172 -4.82 -7.29 12.00
CA ILE A 172 -4.85 -7.05 10.55
C ILE A 172 -4.66 -5.56 10.25
N GLU A 173 -5.36 -4.68 10.97
CA GLU A 173 -5.15 -3.23 10.85
C GLU A 173 -3.71 -2.83 11.14
N LEU A 174 -3.10 -3.36 12.20
CA LEU A 174 -1.70 -3.10 12.54
C LEU A 174 -0.76 -3.54 11.41
N LEU A 175 -0.98 -4.71 10.80
CA LEU A 175 -0.18 -5.16 9.66
C LEU A 175 -0.37 -4.30 8.41
N ALA A 176 -1.54 -3.68 8.24
CA ALA A 176 -1.82 -2.76 7.13
C ALA A 176 -1.22 -1.36 7.37
N GLU A 177 -1.31 -0.84 8.60
CA GLU A 177 -0.85 0.51 8.97
C GLU A 177 0.67 0.59 9.21
N HIS A 178 1.28 -0.50 9.66
CA HIS A 178 2.69 -0.51 10.02
C HIS A 178 3.57 -0.25 8.80
N THR A 179 4.45 0.75 8.92
CA THR A 179 5.26 1.29 7.81
C THR A 179 6.16 0.26 7.13
N GLN A 180 6.57 -0.78 7.86
CA GLN A 180 7.37 -1.86 7.30
C GLN A 180 6.55 -2.88 6.51
N TYR A 181 5.31 -3.14 6.92
CA TYR A 181 4.51 -4.24 6.39
C TYR A 181 3.58 -3.76 5.26
N GLN A 182 2.89 -2.62 5.43
CA GLN A 182 1.98 -1.98 4.46
C GLN A 182 1.15 -2.98 3.63
N MET A 183 0.62 -4.00 4.29
CA MET A 183 -0.06 -5.10 3.63
C MET A 183 -1.44 -4.68 3.14
N LYS A 184 -1.86 -5.21 1.98
CA LYS A 184 -3.18 -4.90 1.43
C LYS A 184 -4.26 -5.83 1.97
N SER A 185 -4.00 -7.13 2.00
CA SER A 185 -4.99 -8.15 2.35
C SER A 185 -4.31 -9.35 3.01
N PRO A 186 -3.78 -9.18 4.24
CA PRO A 186 -3.00 -10.22 4.90
C PRO A 186 -3.85 -11.45 5.23
N ALA A 187 -3.36 -12.60 4.78
CA ALA A 187 -3.81 -13.92 5.18
C ALA A 187 -3.01 -14.37 6.41
N LEU A 188 -3.71 -14.74 7.47
CA LEU A 188 -3.13 -15.13 8.75
C LEU A 188 -3.39 -16.60 9.00
N THR A 189 -2.30 -17.33 9.20
CA THR A 189 -2.31 -18.74 9.60
C THR A 189 -1.39 -18.93 10.79
N VAL A 190 -1.77 -19.81 11.70
CA VAL A 190 -1.02 -20.08 12.93
C VAL A 190 -0.74 -21.57 13.02
N GLU A 191 0.43 -21.91 13.56
CA GLU A 191 0.80 -23.29 13.82
C GLU A 191 0.59 -23.61 15.30
N PHE A 192 -0.37 -24.50 15.58
CA PHE A 192 -0.64 -25.01 16.91
C PHE A 192 -0.34 -26.52 16.93
N GLU A 193 0.57 -26.96 17.80
CA GLU A 193 0.86 -28.38 18.03
C GLU A 193 1.13 -29.17 16.73
N GLY A 194 1.83 -28.57 15.77
CA GLY A 194 2.15 -29.18 14.46
C GLY A 194 0.99 -29.21 13.45
N LYS A 195 -0.17 -28.61 13.77
CA LYS A 195 -1.31 -28.42 12.86
C LYS A 195 -1.46 -26.95 12.51
N ARG A 196 -1.57 -26.66 11.21
CA ARG A 196 -1.85 -25.30 10.72
C ARG A 196 -3.33 -24.99 10.86
N LYS A 197 -3.66 -23.99 11.68
CA LYS A 197 -5.00 -23.44 11.82
C LYS A 197 -5.07 -22.13 11.04
N THR A 198 -6.05 -22.02 10.16
CA THR A 198 -6.29 -20.79 9.41
C THR A 198 -7.09 -19.82 10.27
N LEU A 199 -6.56 -18.62 10.50
CA LEU A 199 -7.24 -17.59 11.28
C LEU A 199 -8.15 -16.78 10.36
N TYR A 200 -7.60 -16.24 9.28
CA TYR A 200 -8.32 -15.42 8.31
C TYR A 200 -7.65 -15.46 6.94
N ILE A 201 -8.42 -15.68 5.87
CA ILE A 201 -7.95 -15.60 4.48
C ILE A 201 -9.00 -14.83 3.67
N PRO A 202 -8.67 -13.62 3.18
CA PRO A 202 -9.60 -12.82 2.38
C PRO A 202 -9.68 -13.27 0.91
N ASN A 203 -8.61 -13.84 0.35
CA ASN A 203 -8.50 -14.08 -1.09
C ASN A 203 -9.40 -15.21 -1.64
N VAL A 204 -9.97 -16.05 -0.78
CA VAL A 204 -10.78 -17.20 -1.18
C VAL A 204 -12.17 -17.08 -0.56
N PRO A 205 -13.23 -16.77 -1.34
CA PRO A 205 -14.56 -16.45 -0.80
C PRO A 205 -15.14 -17.53 0.11
N SER A 206 -14.90 -18.82 -0.22
CA SER A 206 -15.39 -19.94 0.57
C SER A 206 -14.70 -20.10 1.94
N ILE A 207 -13.44 -19.68 2.05
CA ILE A 207 -12.67 -19.70 3.30
C ILE A 207 -12.91 -18.42 4.09
N GLU A 208 -13.05 -17.29 3.41
CA GLU A 208 -13.38 -16.00 4.02
C GLU A 208 -14.68 -16.09 4.81
N LEU A 209 -15.76 -16.64 4.22
CA LEU A 209 -17.04 -16.82 4.91
C LEU A 209 -16.93 -17.66 6.18
N LYS A 210 -16.06 -18.68 6.18
CA LYS A 210 -15.83 -19.56 7.33
C LYS A 210 -14.95 -18.93 8.40
N THR A 211 -14.01 -18.07 8.01
CA THR A 211 -13.02 -17.46 8.90
C THR A 211 -13.42 -16.07 9.39
N ARG A 212 -14.39 -15.41 8.75
CA ARG A 212 -14.95 -14.11 9.14
C ARG A 212 -15.41 -14.03 10.61
N PRO A 213 -16.01 -15.07 11.23
CA PRO A 213 -16.34 -15.05 12.65
C PRO A 213 -15.11 -14.84 13.56
N ASN A 214 -13.94 -15.34 13.15
CA ASN A 214 -12.71 -15.25 13.94
C ASN A 214 -12.21 -13.81 14.10
N LEU A 215 -12.59 -12.90 13.21
CA LEU A 215 -12.20 -11.48 13.28
C LEU A 215 -12.69 -10.80 14.56
N LYS A 216 -13.86 -11.22 15.06
CA LYS A 216 -14.48 -10.68 16.28
C LYS A 216 -13.96 -11.34 17.56
N MET A 217 -13.24 -12.45 17.44
CA MET A 217 -12.69 -13.19 18.57
C MET A 217 -11.39 -12.53 19.05
N THR A 218 -11.10 -12.66 20.35
CA THR A 218 -9.84 -12.18 20.94
C THR A 218 -8.69 -13.16 20.68
N LEU A 219 -7.45 -12.70 20.80
CA LEU A 219 -6.28 -13.57 20.65
C LEU A 219 -6.30 -14.75 21.65
N GLU A 220 -6.76 -14.50 22.88
CA GLU A 220 -6.97 -15.55 23.90
C GLU A 220 -7.94 -16.64 23.40
N GLN A 221 -9.10 -16.25 22.86
CA GLN A 221 -10.11 -17.18 22.35
C GLN A 221 -9.61 -17.98 21.14
N LEU A 222 -8.68 -17.41 20.38
CA LEU A 222 -8.05 -18.08 19.24
C LEU A 222 -6.91 -19.01 19.66
N GLY A 223 -6.53 -19.00 20.94
CA GLY A 223 -5.46 -19.80 21.53
C GLY A 223 -4.06 -19.21 21.32
N ILE A 224 -3.97 -17.94 20.90
CA ILE A 224 -2.72 -17.28 20.55
C ILE A 224 -2.10 -16.73 21.84
N ALA A 225 -0.92 -17.26 22.20
CA ALA A 225 -0.14 -16.84 23.36
C ALA A 225 1.10 -16.02 22.93
N ASP A 226 1.78 -15.44 23.92
CA ASP A 226 3.06 -14.76 23.70
C ASP A 226 4.09 -15.71 23.07
N GLY A 227 4.87 -15.21 22.10
CA GLY A 227 5.84 -16.01 21.35
C GLY A 227 5.25 -16.90 20.26
N CYS A 228 3.93 -16.84 20.02
CA CYS A 228 3.30 -17.60 18.95
C CYS A 228 3.75 -17.14 17.56
N LYS A 229 3.97 -18.10 16.66
CA LYS A 229 4.38 -17.86 15.27
C LYS A 229 3.16 -17.75 14.36
N LEU A 230 2.96 -16.56 13.80
CA LEU A 230 2.01 -16.30 12.75
C LEU A 230 2.71 -16.40 11.40
N LEU A 231 2.19 -17.26 10.53
CA LEU A 231 2.56 -17.27 9.12
C LEU A 231 1.63 -16.30 8.39
N VAL A 232 2.23 -15.23 7.88
CA VAL A 232 1.55 -14.15 7.16
C VAL A 232 1.87 -14.24 5.69
N ALA A 233 0.83 -14.24 4.86
CA ALA A 233 0.93 -14.18 3.41
C ALA A 233 0.08 -13.03 2.88
N ASP A 234 0.56 -12.28 1.90
CA ASP A 234 -0.19 -11.16 1.32
C ASP A 234 0.13 -11.03 -0.17
N ILE A 235 -0.71 -10.33 -0.91
CA ILE A 235 -0.47 -10.03 -2.33
C ILE A 235 0.75 -9.13 -2.55
N THR A 236 1.14 -8.36 -1.53
CA THR A 236 2.30 -7.46 -1.59
C THR A 236 3.64 -8.19 -1.61
N ASN A 237 3.71 -9.42 -1.09
CA ASN A 237 4.95 -10.19 -1.01
C ASN A 237 4.75 -11.61 -1.55
N PRO A 238 5.52 -12.06 -2.56
CA PRO A 238 5.38 -13.41 -3.09
C PRO A 238 5.75 -14.52 -2.08
N ARG A 239 6.47 -14.19 -1.00
CA ARG A 239 6.85 -15.16 0.04
C ARG A 239 6.07 -14.90 1.32
N ALA A 240 5.47 -15.97 1.86
CA ALA A 240 4.96 -15.94 3.22
C ALA A 240 6.12 -15.90 4.22
N PHE A 241 5.94 -15.18 5.32
CA PHE A 241 6.96 -15.06 6.35
C PHE A 241 6.38 -15.22 7.75
N GLU A 242 7.24 -15.60 8.69
CA GLU A 242 6.86 -15.83 10.09
C GLU A 242 7.01 -14.54 10.90
N ILE A 243 5.95 -14.19 11.62
CA ILE A 243 5.92 -13.11 12.61
C ILE A 243 5.71 -13.76 13.97
N ILE A 244 6.62 -13.48 14.90
CA ILE A 244 6.49 -13.84 16.30
C ILE A 244 5.76 -12.70 17.00
N LEU A 245 4.63 -13.01 17.62
CA LEU A 245 3.92 -12.04 18.45
C LEU A 245 4.68 -11.84 19.77
N LYS A 246 4.90 -10.59 20.13
CA LYS A 246 5.38 -10.19 21.47
C LYS A 246 4.26 -9.45 22.17
N ILE A 247 3.67 -10.09 23.17
CA ILE A 247 2.60 -9.50 23.96
C ILE A 247 3.23 -8.83 25.18
N LYS A 248 3.08 -7.52 25.29
CA LYS A 248 3.49 -6.77 26.48
C LYS A 248 2.47 -7.05 27.59
N ASN A 249 2.59 -8.18 28.27
CA ASN A 249 1.84 -8.36 29.51
C ASN A 249 2.23 -7.24 30.48
N ASN A 250 1.26 -6.42 30.91
CA ASN A 250 1.38 -5.61 32.11
C ASN A 250 1.51 -6.55 33.31
N CYS A 251 2.68 -7.15 33.51
CA CYS A 251 3.09 -7.71 34.79
C CYS A 251 3.55 -6.55 35.70
N ASP A 252 2.63 -5.65 36.04
CA ASP A 252 2.79 -4.61 37.07
C ASP A 252 1.64 -4.65 38.09
N HIS A 253 1.01 -5.81 38.25
CA HIS A 253 0.14 -6.09 39.40
C HIS A 253 0.45 -7.48 39.93
N MET A 254 1.42 -7.55 40.85
CA MET A 254 1.41 -8.41 42.05
C MET A 254 2.74 -8.24 42.81
N GLU A 255 2.82 -7.18 43.64
CA GLU A 255 3.35 -7.24 45.00
C GLU A 255 2.45 -6.39 45.91
#